data_AF-A0A3E1EKG1-F1
#
_entry.id   AF-A0A3E1EKG1-F1
#
_cell.length_a   1.000
_cell.length_b   1.000
_cell.length_c   1.000
_cell.angle_alpha   90.00
_cell.angle_beta   90.00
_cell.angle_gamma   90.00
#
_symmetry.space_group_name_H-M   'P 1'
#
loop_
_entity.id
_entity.type
_entity.pdbx_description
1 polymer ?
#
loop_
_entity_poly.entity_id
_entity_poly.type
_entity_poly.pdbx_seq_one_letter_code
_entity_poly.pdbx_strand_id
1 'polypeptide(L)'
;MVMKAVSLLGGSNTEQMVREFIDAADYSRADRHDLPPYPGLDAGKYYVLMAWARKDCVDRGMIRERGEDAWELSLSGRWRMRKIRRWCESGRLDPRQCYLWTPKFKGLMDPEYKYSSKDARGPEDVIDQVTDLEL
;
A
#
# COMPACT_ATOMS: atom_id res chain seq x y z
N MET A 1 -0.72 3.81 -0.34
CA MET A 1 -1.73 3.27 -1.28
C MET A 1 -3.13 3.23 -0.68
N VAL A 2 -3.43 2.39 0.31
CA VAL A 2 -4.76 2.24 0.95
C VAL A 2 -5.49 3.56 1.21
N MET A 3 -4.92 4.48 2.01
CA MET A 3 -5.59 5.75 2.33
C MET A 3 -5.84 6.62 1.08
N LYS A 4 -5.00 6.51 0.04
CA LYS A 4 -5.21 7.24 -1.21
C LYS A 4 -6.37 6.64 -2.00
N ALA A 5 -6.48 5.32 -2.06
CA ALA A 5 -7.61 4.63 -2.69
C ALA A 5 -8.93 5.00 -2.00
N VAL A 6 -8.99 4.93 -0.66
CA VAL A 6 -10.16 5.37 0.11
C VAL A 6 -10.50 6.85 -0.17
N SER A 7 -9.49 7.72 -0.28
CA SER A 7 -9.71 9.13 -0.61
C SER A 7 -10.29 9.35 -2.00
N LEU A 8 -10.02 8.46 -2.96
CA LEU A 8 -10.51 8.57 -4.34
C LEU A 8 -11.90 7.98 -4.51
N LEU A 9 -12.20 6.87 -3.82
CA LEU A 9 -13.53 6.29 -3.78
C LEU A 9 -14.55 7.21 -3.09
N GLY A 10 -14.12 7.91 -2.04
CA GLY A 10 -15.01 8.77 -1.25
C GLY A 10 -16.05 7.97 -0.45
N GLY A 11 -16.73 8.63 0.49
CA GLY A 11 -17.82 8.01 1.26
C GLY A 11 -17.42 6.83 2.16
N SER A 12 -18.39 5.97 2.44
CA SER A 12 -18.22 4.73 3.21
C SER A 12 -17.91 3.58 2.26
N ASN A 13 -16.73 2.98 2.42
CA ASN A 13 -16.26 1.86 1.58
C ASN A 13 -16.03 0.61 2.43
N THR A 14 -16.13 -0.55 1.80
CA THR A 14 -15.72 -1.86 2.34
C THR A 14 -14.28 -2.18 1.96
N GLU A 15 -13.66 -3.16 2.63
CA GLU A 15 -12.33 -3.65 2.25
C GLU A 15 -12.32 -4.11 0.78
N GLN A 16 -13.34 -4.88 0.40
CA GLN A 16 -13.47 -5.44 -0.94
C GLN A 16 -13.46 -4.34 -2.00
N MET A 17 -14.26 -3.28 -1.81
CA MET A 17 -14.31 -2.15 -2.76
C MET A 17 -12.95 -1.44 -2.88
N VAL A 18 -12.25 -1.24 -1.76
CA VAL A 18 -10.92 -0.61 -1.77
C VAL A 18 -9.91 -1.47 -2.51
N ARG A 19 -9.96 -2.79 -2.35
CA ARG A 19 -9.09 -3.74 -3.05
C ARG A 19 -9.38 -3.78 -4.53
N GLU A 20 -10.63 -4.01 -4.92
CA GLU A 20 -11.06 -4.02 -6.32
C GLU A 20 -10.68 -2.72 -7.03
N PHE A 21 -10.78 -1.57 -6.35
CA PHE A 21 -10.34 -0.30 -6.90
C PHE A 21 -8.82 -0.22 -7.07
N ILE A 22 -8.04 -0.67 -6.10
CA ILE A 22 -6.56 -0.68 -6.20
C ILE A 22 -6.11 -1.55 -7.37
N ASP A 23 -6.74 -2.72 -7.53
CA ASP A 23 -6.42 -3.68 -8.57
C ASP A 23 -6.85 -3.16 -9.95
N ALA A 24 -8.10 -2.69 -10.08
CA ALA A 24 -8.62 -2.11 -11.33
C ALA A 24 -7.87 -0.84 -11.75
N ALA A 25 -7.40 -0.04 -10.79
CA ALA A 25 -6.62 1.16 -11.06
C ALA A 25 -5.15 0.86 -11.37
N ASP A 26 -4.70 -0.40 -11.28
CA ASP A 26 -3.29 -0.80 -11.42
C ASP A 26 -2.38 0.02 -10.50
N TYR A 27 -2.71 0.06 -9.21
CA TYR A 27 -1.95 0.80 -8.21
C TYR A 27 -0.95 -0.06 -7.43
N SER A 28 -1.15 -1.37 -7.43
CA SER A 28 -0.27 -2.34 -6.78
C SER A 28 0.37 -3.29 -7.79
N ARG A 29 1.63 -3.67 -7.53
CA ARG A 29 2.34 -4.70 -8.29
C ARG A 29 2.58 -5.94 -7.42
N ALA A 30 1.56 -6.36 -6.67
CA ALA A 30 1.66 -7.60 -5.89
C ALA A 30 1.95 -8.77 -6.86
N ASP A 31 3.02 -9.52 -6.61
CA ASP A 31 3.43 -10.63 -7.46
C ASP A 31 3.31 -11.99 -6.74
N ARG A 32 3.82 -13.04 -7.39
CA ARG A 32 3.80 -14.41 -6.87
C ARG A 32 4.47 -14.59 -5.51
N HIS A 33 5.28 -13.64 -5.04
CA HIS A 33 5.93 -13.67 -3.72
C HIS A 33 5.12 -12.93 -2.65
N ASP A 34 4.24 -12.01 -3.05
CA ASP A 34 3.34 -11.26 -2.18
C ASP A 34 1.98 -11.95 -1.99
N LEU A 35 1.61 -12.85 -2.91
CA LEU A 35 0.35 -13.61 -2.91
C LEU A 35 0.32 -14.89 -2.06
N PRO A 36 1.43 -15.61 -1.76
CA PRO A 36 1.39 -16.78 -0.90
C PRO A 36 0.84 -16.44 0.49
N PRO A 37 0.29 -17.44 1.21
CA PRO A 37 -0.31 -17.21 2.51
C PRO A 37 0.66 -16.56 3.50
N TYR A 38 0.14 -15.65 4.33
CA TYR A 38 0.89 -15.13 5.46
C TYR A 38 1.11 -16.25 6.47
N PRO A 39 2.31 -16.39 7.09
CA PRO A 39 2.57 -17.47 8.04
C PRO A 39 1.47 -17.58 9.11
N GLY A 40 0.79 -18.73 9.17
CA GLY A 40 -0.30 -18.99 10.11
C GLY A 40 -1.69 -18.48 9.70
N LEU A 41 -1.86 -17.98 8.47
CA LEU A 41 -3.15 -17.54 7.92
C LEU A 41 -3.34 -18.07 6.50
N ASP A 42 -4.56 -18.38 6.10
CA ASP A 42 -4.88 -18.80 4.72
C ASP A 42 -4.91 -17.62 3.73
N ALA A 43 -4.87 -16.38 4.23
CA ALA A 43 -4.89 -15.17 3.42
C ALA A 43 -3.49 -14.80 2.89
N GLY A 44 -3.41 -14.39 1.62
CA GLY A 44 -2.16 -13.94 0.99
C GLY A 44 -1.48 -12.79 1.74
N LYS A 45 -0.15 -12.78 1.80
CA LYS A 45 0.66 -11.81 2.57
C LYS A 45 0.27 -10.37 2.27
N TYR A 46 0.11 -10.03 1.00
CA TYR A 46 -0.31 -8.70 0.55
C TYR A 46 -1.60 -8.23 1.23
N TYR A 47 -2.62 -9.10 1.30
CA TYR A 47 -3.91 -8.77 1.89
C TYR A 47 -3.82 -8.59 3.41
N VAL A 48 -3.05 -9.44 4.07
CA VAL A 48 -2.79 -9.32 5.52
C VAL A 48 -2.08 -8.00 5.83
N LEU A 49 -1.06 -7.64 5.04
CA LEU A 49 -0.34 -6.38 5.21
C LEU A 49 -1.23 -5.15 4.94
N MET A 50 -2.15 -5.23 3.96
CA MET A 50 -3.15 -4.17 3.76
C MET A 50 -4.10 -4.03 4.94
N ALA A 51 -4.58 -5.13 5.49
CA ALA A 51 -5.46 -5.13 6.66
C ALA A 51 -4.75 -4.55 7.90
N TRP A 52 -3.48 -4.89 8.11
CA TRP A 52 -2.66 -4.32 9.18
C TRP A 52 -2.39 -2.83 8.97
N ALA A 53 -2.04 -2.41 7.75
CA ALA A 53 -1.87 -0.99 7.44
C ALA A 53 -3.17 -0.20 7.68
N ARG A 54 -4.34 -0.79 7.43
CA ARG A 54 -5.64 -0.19 7.77
C ARG A 54 -5.83 -0.11 9.28
N LYS A 55 -5.54 -1.18 10.03
CA LYS A 55 -5.62 -1.18 11.50
C LYS A 55 -4.75 -0.07 12.10
N ASP A 56 -3.51 0.08 11.65
CA ASP A 56 -2.63 1.19 12.06
C ASP A 56 -3.25 2.57 11.77
N CYS A 57 -3.96 2.71 10.65
CA CYS A 57 -4.63 3.95 10.29
C CYS A 57 -5.87 4.21 11.17
N VAL A 58 -6.58 3.17 11.60
CA VAL A 58 -7.67 3.27 12.59
C VAL A 58 -7.12 3.71 13.94
N ASP A 59 -6.08 3.02 14.45
CA ASP A 59 -5.45 3.30 15.75
C ASP A 59 -4.90 4.74 15.83
N ARG A 60 -4.46 5.29 14.69
CA ARG A 60 -3.98 6.68 14.58
C ARG A 60 -5.09 7.71 14.27
N GLY A 61 -6.36 7.29 14.27
CA GLY A 61 -7.51 8.15 14.00
C GLY A 61 -7.58 8.70 12.57
N MET A 62 -6.92 8.04 11.61
CA MET A 62 -6.89 8.44 10.18
C MET A 62 -8.05 7.82 9.40
N ILE A 63 -8.48 6.62 9.77
CA ILE A 63 -9.70 5.97 9.30
C ILE A 63 -10.70 6.00 10.45
N ARG A 64 -11.98 6.23 10.14
CA ARG A 64 -13.05 6.26 11.13
C ARG A 64 -13.41 4.84 11.55
N GLU A 65 -13.54 4.65 12.86
CA GLU A 65 -14.10 3.44 13.45
C GLU A 65 -15.63 3.58 13.50
N ARG A 66 -16.31 3.16 12.44
CA ARG A 66 -17.79 3.21 12.32
C ARG A 66 -18.38 1.83 12.07
N GLY A 67 -17.99 0.87 12.90
CA GLY A 67 -18.41 -0.54 12.79
C GLY A 67 -17.41 -1.40 12.02
N GLU A 68 -17.76 -2.68 11.89
CA GLU A 68 -16.97 -3.64 11.13
C GLU A 68 -16.86 -3.19 9.66
N ASP A 69 -15.66 -3.34 9.11
CA ASP A 69 -15.35 -3.05 7.70
C ASP A 69 -15.63 -1.62 7.20
N ALA A 70 -15.61 -0.62 8.09
CA ALA A 70 -15.67 0.79 7.67
C ALA A 70 -14.30 1.28 7.17
N TRP A 71 -14.22 1.67 5.90
CA TRP A 71 -13.05 2.32 5.26
C TRP A 71 -13.40 3.75 4.85
N GLU A 72 -13.69 4.62 5.82
CA GLU A 72 -13.89 6.05 5.60
C GLU A 72 -12.72 6.84 6.20
N LEU A 73 -12.13 7.78 5.45
CA LEU A 73 -11.12 8.69 6.01
C LEU A 73 -11.75 9.67 7.01
N SER A 74 -11.09 9.83 8.15
CA SER A 74 -11.34 10.96 9.05
C SER A 74 -10.83 12.27 8.43
N LEU A 75 -11.16 13.40 9.07
CA LEU A 75 -10.56 14.68 8.70
C LEU A 75 -9.02 14.62 8.85
N SER A 76 -8.53 14.01 9.92
CA SER A 76 -7.09 13.78 10.16
C SER A 76 -6.46 12.92 9.05
N GLY A 77 -7.14 11.86 8.61
CA GLY A 77 -6.69 11.03 7.50
C GLY A 77 -6.55 11.81 6.19
N ARG A 78 -7.52 12.68 5.87
CA ARG A 78 -7.44 13.57 4.70
C ARG A 78 -6.26 14.54 4.79
N TRP A 79 -6.03 15.16 5.95
CA TRP A 79 -4.87 16.03 6.16
C TRP A 79 -3.55 15.26 6.03
N ARG A 80 -3.49 14.05 6.59
CA ARG A 80 -2.30 13.20 6.49
C ARG A 80 -2.00 12.82 5.04
N MET A 81 -3.01 12.49 4.23
CA MET A 81 -2.79 12.21 2.81
C MET A 81 -2.22 13.40 2.04
N ARG A 82 -2.73 14.61 2.27
CA ARG A 82 -2.15 15.83 1.67
C ARG A 82 -0.70 16.03 2.10
N LYS A 83 -0.39 15.76 3.37
CA LYS A 83 0.97 15.88 3.91
C LYS A 83 1.93 14.86 3.29
N ILE A 84 1.51 13.60 3.15
CA ILE A 84 2.30 12.55 2.50
C ILE A 84 2.57 12.92 1.05
N ARG A 85 1.56 13.36 0.30
CA ARG A 85 1.74 13.81 -1.08
C ARG A 85 2.78 14.93 -1.17
N ARG A 86 2.67 15.96 -0.32
CA ARG A 86 3.69 17.04 -0.26
C ARG A 86 5.08 16.53 0.10
N TRP A 87 5.19 15.49 0.93
CA TRP A 87 6.48 14.86 1.23
C TRP A 87 7.07 14.14 0.03
N CYS A 88 6.24 13.50 -0.78
CA CYS A 88 6.67 12.94 -2.06
C CYS A 88 7.16 14.05 -3.01
N GLU A 89 6.33 15.07 -3.23
CA GLU A 89 6.64 16.20 -4.12
C GLU A 89 7.90 16.98 -3.69
N SER A 90 8.21 17.05 -2.38
CA SER A 90 9.42 17.70 -1.86
C SER A 90 10.63 16.77 -1.73
N GLY A 91 10.50 15.50 -2.10
CA GLY A 91 11.58 14.50 -1.96
C GLY A 91 11.87 14.05 -0.53
N ARG A 92 11.06 14.47 0.46
CA ARG A 92 11.18 14.01 1.86
C ARG A 92 10.79 12.53 2.01
N LEU A 93 9.91 12.04 1.14
CA LEU A 93 9.61 10.63 0.98
C LEU A 93 9.84 10.29 -0.48
N ASP A 94 10.71 9.33 -0.80
CA ASP A 94 10.98 8.94 -2.18
C ASP A 94 10.02 7.79 -2.59
N PRO A 95 9.06 8.01 -3.51
CA PRO A 95 8.17 6.96 -3.97
C PRO A 95 8.89 5.78 -4.61
N ARG A 96 10.14 5.95 -5.05
CA ARG A 96 10.98 4.87 -5.62
C ARG A 96 11.19 3.72 -4.64
N GLN A 97 11.22 4.02 -3.33
CA GLN A 97 11.39 3.01 -2.27
C GLN A 97 10.13 2.16 -2.03
N CYS A 98 8.96 2.61 -2.50
CA CYS A 98 7.71 1.87 -2.39
C CYS A 98 7.61 0.82 -3.50
N TYR A 99 8.26 -0.33 -3.34
CA TYR A 99 8.33 -1.37 -4.38
C TYR A 99 6.97 -1.95 -4.80
N LEU A 100 6.00 -2.02 -3.88
CA LEU A 100 4.63 -2.47 -4.19
C LEU A 100 3.82 -1.47 -5.01
N TRP A 101 4.25 -0.20 -5.09
CA TRP A 101 3.50 0.82 -5.84
C TRP A 101 3.87 0.74 -7.31
N THR A 102 2.87 0.66 -8.18
CA THR A 102 3.12 0.76 -9.62
C THR A 102 3.67 2.14 -9.98
N PRO A 103 4.35 2.28 -11.14
CA PRO A 103 4.75 3.60 -11.64
C PRO A 103 3.58 4.57 -11.73
N LYS A 104 2.38 4.07 -12.06
CA LYS A 104 1.13 4.83 -12.09
C LYS A 104 0.76 5.40 -10.73
N PHE A 105 0.81 4.60 -9.67
CA PHE A 105 0.55 5.10 -8.32
C PHE A 105 1.65 6.05 -7.82
N LYS A 106 2.92 5.80 -8.15
CA LYS A 106 4.03 6.70 -7.81
C LYS A 106 3.83 8.08 -8.44
N GLY A 107 3.45 8.15 -9.72
CA GLY A 107 3.09 9.40 -10.42
C GLY A 107 1.90 10.15 -9.81
N LEU A 108 0.96 9.44 -9.19
CA LEU A 108 -0.15 10.05 -8.46
C LEU A 108 0.29 10.73 -7.15
N MET A 109 1.39 10.26 -6.55
CA MET A 109 1.94 10.79 -5.31
C MET A 109 2.98 11.87 -5.55
N ASP A 110 3.76 11.74 -6.62
CA ASP A 110 4.76 12.69 -7.09
C ASP A 110 4.61 12.85 -8.61
N PRO A 111 4.03 13.96 -9.10
CA PRO A 111 3.85 14.19 -10.54
C PRO A 111 5.15 14.24 -11.35
N GLU A 112 6.28 14.55 -10.71
CA GLU A 112 7.60 14.59 -11.35
C GLU A 112 8.30 13.23 -11.34
N TYR A 113 7.65 12.20 -10.78
CA TYR A 113 8.19 10.85 -10.75
C TYR A 113 8.41 10.31 -12.17
N LYS A 114 9.66 9.92 -12.42
CA LYS A 114 10.08 9.18 -13.62
C LYS A 114 10.68 7.85 -13.18
N TYR A 115 10.14 6.77 -13.75
CA TYR A 115 10.63 5.41 -13.56
C TYR A 115 12.10 5.31 -13.97
N SER A 116 12.90 4.62 -13.17
CA SER A 116 14.34 4.50 -13.38
C SER A 116 14.91 3.22 -12.78
N SER A 117 16.20 2.96 -13.01
CA SER A 117 16.91 1.85 -12.36
C SER A 117 17.07 2.00 -10.84
N LYS A 118 16.77 3.18 -10.27
CA LYS A 118 16.80 3.45 -8.83
C LYS A 118 15.53 2.98 -8.11
N ASP A 119 14.50 2.57 -8.85
CA ASP A 119 13.28 2.06 -8.28
C ASP A 119 13.53 0.72 -7.58
N ALA A 120 13.06 0.62 -6.33
CA ALA A 120 13.15 -0.62 -5.57
C ALA A 120 12.39 -1.72 -6.32
N ARG A 121 13.07 -2.84 -6.57
CA ARG A 121 12.55 -3.97 -7.34
C ARG A 121 11.75 -4.98 -6.50
N GLY A 122 11.62 -4.69 -5.21
CA GLY A 122 11.10 -5.62 -4.21
C GLY A 122 12.25 -6.33 -3.49
N PRO A 123 11.94 -7.13 -2.46
CA PRO A 123 12.89 -8.09 -1.93
C PRO A 123 13.14 -9.16 -3.01
N GLU A 124 14.07 -8.88 -3.93
CA GLU A 124 14.60 -9.89 -4.84
C GLU A 124 15.27 -10.99 -3.99
N ASP A 125 14.68 -12.19 -3.97
CA ASP A 125 15.33 -13.47 -3.64
C ASP A 125 16.33 -13.51 -2.46
N VAL A 126 15.95 -13.00 -1.29
CA VAL A 126 16.63 -13.39 -0.03
C VAL A 126 16.27 -14.84 0.37
N ILE A 127 15.33 -15.49 -0.32
CA ILE A 127 14.86 -16.85 0.00
C ILE A 127 15.63 -17.95 -0.75
N ASP A 128 16.19 -17.68 -1.94
CA ASP A 128 16.89 -18.73 -2.72
C ASP A 128 18.38 -18.87 -2.37
N GLN A 129 18.92 -18.08 -1.43
CA GLN A 129 20.32 -18.20 -0.96
C GLN A 129 20.48 -18.84 0.43
N VAL A 130 19.39 -19.21 1.12
CA VAL A 130 19.48 -19.86 2.45
C VAL A 130 19.22 -21.38 2.38
N THR A 131 18.77 -21.91 1.25
CA THR A 131 18.58 -23.38 1.08
C THR A 131 19.81 -24.16 0.63
N ASP A 132 20.97 -23.52 0.40
CA ASP A 132 22.23 -24.19 0.05
C ASP A 132 23.30 -24.14 1.15
N LEU A 133 22.91 -23.76 2.38
CA LEU A 133 23.79 -23.83 3.55
C LEU A 133 23.16 -24.68 4.65
N GLU A 134 22.97 -25.96 4.36
CA GLU A 134 22.97 -27.04 5.36
C GLU A 134 23.20 -28.38 4.62
N LEU A 135 24.49 -28.62 4.31
CA LEU A 135 25.09 -29.96 4.26
C LEU A 135 25.24 -30.50 5.68
#